data_AF-E1SSU8-F1
#
_entry.id   AF-E1SSU8-F1
#
_cell.length_a   1.000
_cell.length_b   1.000
_cell.length_c   1.000
_cell.angle_alpha   90.00
_cell.angle_beta   90.00
_cell.angle_gamma   90.00
#
_symmetry.space_group_name_H-M   'P 1'
#
loop_
_entity.id
_entity.type
_entity.pdbx_description
1 polymer ?
#
loop_
_entity_poly.entity_id
_entity_poly.type
_entity_poly.pdbx_seq_one_letter_code
_entity_poly.pdbx_strand_id
1 'polypeptide(L)'
;MGETVNHFNRIKLCLVSSAVALAVAGCSATAPAGKYVDGTHDVSARGKKSDIVLTVVVEQGKIQQIKTKSHNETESLFLNAERLLPQIVANNGHEGIDAVSGATISSNGILRAINDLPRADGSQPEFQTVAAKQADEEEFKLKWSIQPQLGLIKGDYYYEEARFRQGHMGSMAVVVDSNNPSDVIFAEFNEDGRPNYYTRLYQNVPKRMSEYNFSMGKKKGTAWVQSSLTMERLMVEEDKLTFELNPDWDPKLANKLKEPNRLKYQDLDIVAGASNSIQQSMVPLTAKIHSRITGEGTTLKFYQQAEKLLDEKGKWTGLTAMLRFVVDTNTQQIVDVYYDEIFADEKAQITDASLKKFYRQSKYQSIGYEEPARIGFNVMFDALEAHIVEGGSMFDINDLPATGDTGSYAATGFTKLSTSWANYLKLADTLYQQMRADGVVAEHSKG
;
A
#
# COMPACT_ATOMS: atom_id res chain seq x y z
N MET A 1 -73.22 -13.41 10.33
CA MET A 1 -74.25 -12.38 10.01
C MET A 1 -75.42 -12.59 10.96
N GLY A 2 -75.83 -11.54 11.67
CA GLY A 2 -76.91 -11.49 12.69
C GLY A 2 -76.39 -11.81 14.10
N GLU A 3 -76.01 -10.83 14.95
CA GLU A 3 -76.85 -9.93 15.80
C GLU A 3 -77.83 -10.69 16.71
N THR A 4 -78.07 -10.40 17.99
CA THR A 4 -77.63 -9.47 19.06
C THR A 4 -78.32 -9.98 20.36
N VAL A 5 -78.11 -9.28 21.50
CA VAL A 5 -78.93 -9.18 22.76
C VAL A 5 -78.04 -9.46 23.99
N ASN A 6 -77.51 -8.43 24.69
CA ASN A 6 -78.06 -7.68 25.84
C ASN A 6 -78.32 -8.57 27.09
N HIS A 7 -78.05 -8.23 28.35
CA HIS A 7 -77.59 -7.03 29.07
C HIS A 7 -77.36 -7.44 30.57
N PHE A 8 -76.67 -6.59 31.36
CA PHE A 8 -76.78 -6.45 32.85
C PHE A 8 -76.11 -7.54 33.74
N ASN A 9 -75.48 -7.31 34.90
CA ASN A 9 -75.34 -6.17 35.82
C ASN A 9 -74.30 -6.49 36.94
N ARG A 10 -73.61 -5.45 37.49
CA ARG A 10 -73.31 -5.20 38.95
C ARG A 10 -72.31 -6.12 39.71
N ILE A 11 -71.49 -5.72 40.70
CA ILE A 11 -71.08 -4.46 41.39
C ILE A 11 -70.07 -4.86 42.52
N LYS A 12 -69.07 -3.99 42.82
CA LYS A 12 -68.32 -3.78 44.10
C LYS A 12 -67.40 -4.90 44.65
N LEU A 13 -66.36 -4.67 45.46
CA LEU A 13 -65.52 -3.55 45.95
C LEU A 13 -64.61 -4.17 47.05
N CYS A 14 -63.49 -3.49 47.34
CA CYS A 14 -62.71 -3.50 48.61
C CYS A 14 -61.38 -4.26 48.65
N LEU A 15 -60.32 -3.44 48.64
CA LEU A 15 -59.04 -3.61 49.34
C LEU A 15 -59.25 -3.95 50.83
N VAL A 16 -58.27 -4.62 51.47
CA VAL A 16 -57.32 -4.01 52.43
C VAL A 16 -56.34 -5.08 52.94
N SER A 17 -55.09 -4.64 53.01
CA SER A 17 -53.85 -5.24 53.47
C SER A 17 -53.80 -5.53 54.98
N SER A 18 -53.06 -6.58 55.36
CA SER A 18 -52.29 -6.63 56.61
C SER A 18 -51.18 -7.69 56.52
N ALA A 19 -49.95 -7.24 56.73
CA ALA A 19 -48.74 -8.06 56.79
C ALA A 19 -48.36 -8.31 58.25
N VAL A 20 -47.92 -9.52 58.59
CA VAL A 20 -46.92 -9.79 59.64
C VAL A 20 -46.11 -11.03 59.24
N ALA A 21 -44.78 -10.88 59.23
CA ALA A 21 -43.79 -11.87 58.85
C ALA A 21 -43.41 -12.79 60.01
N LEU A 22 -43.00 -14.04 59.71
CA LEU A 22 -42.08 -14.82 60.54
C LEU A 22 -41.17 -15.67 59.64
N ALA A 23 -39.87 -15.58 59.92
CA ALA A 23 -38.77 -16.02 59.08
C ALA A 23 -38.60 -17.55 59.02
N VAL A 24 -38.31 -18.05 57.82
CA VAL A 24 -37.57 -19.31 57.63
C VAL A 24 -36.28 -18.94 56.91
N ALA A 25 -35.16 -19.13 57.61
CA ALA A 25 -33.83 -19.10 57.05
C ALA A 25 -33.69 -20.26 56.04
N GLY A 26 -33.86 -19.94 54.76
CA GLY A 26 -33.31 -20.73 53.66
C GLY A 26 -32.02 -20.07 53.22
N CYS A 27 -30.91 -20.80 53.26
CA CYS A 27 -29.67 -20.42 52.60
C CYS A 27 -29.97 -20.16 51.11
N SER A 28 -30.21 -18.91 50.75
CA SER A 28 -30.07 -18.46 49.37
C SER A 28 -28.58 -18.57 49.06
N ALA A 29 -28.22 -19.59 48.29
CA ALA A 29 -27.00 -19.55 47.50
C ALA A 29 -27.05 -18.24 46.71
N THR A 30 -26.30 -17.24 47.15
CA THR A 30 -26.10 -16.01 46.39
C THR A 30 -25.57 -16.43 45.04
N ALA A 31 -26.31 -16.08 43.98
CA ALA A 31 -25.84 -16.22 42.61
C ALA A 31 -24.42 -15.62 42.52
N PRO A 32 -23.47 -16.30 41.84
CA PRO A 32 -22.09 -15.86 41.85
C PRO A 32 -22.02 -14.40 41.35
N ALA A 33 -21.41 -13.55 42.17
CA ALA A 33 -21.16 -12.17 41.83
C ALA A 33 -20.01 -12.13 40.82
N GLY A 34 -20.31 -12.33 39.54
CA GLY A 34 -19.37 -12.20 38.43
C GLY A 34 -18.95 -13.52 37.77
N LYS A 35 -18.03 -13.41 36.80
CA LYS A 35 -17.68 -14.48 35.84
C LYS A 35 -16.67 -15.49 36.40
N TYR A 36 -15.74 -15.01 37.22
CA TYR A 36 -14.62 -15.79 37.75
C TYR A 36 -14.69 -15.95 39.27
N VAL A 37 -13.98 -16.93 39.81
CA VAL A 37 -13.84 -17.12 41.25
C VAL A 37 -12.86 -16.09 41.80
N ASP A 38 -13.26 -15.34 42.84
CA ASP A 38 -12.40 -14.36 43.51
C ASP A 38 -11.13 -14.99 44.08
N GLY A 39 -10.03 -14.23 44.04
CA GLY A 39 -8.73 -14.66 44.57
C GLY A 39 -7.57 -14.38 43.61
N THR A 40 -6.39 -14.87 44.00
CA THR A 40 -5.18 -14.84 43.16
C THR A 40 -4.93 -16.24 42.61
N HIS A 41 -4.90 -16.37 41.29
CA HIS A 41 -4.79 -17.64 40.59
C HIS A 41 -3.55 -17.65 39.71
N ASP A 42 -2.79 -18.75 39.74
CA ASP A 42 -1.75 -19.01 38.76
C ASP A 42 -2.30 -19.93 37.67
N VAL A 43 -2.24 -19.47 36.43
CA VAL A 43 -2.68 -20.21 35.25
C VAL A 43 -1.52 -20.39 34.27
N SER A 44 -1.52 -21.48 33.51
CA SER A 44 -0.40 -21.83 32.64
C SER A 44 -0.86 -22.52 31.36
N ALA A 45 -0.24 -22.19 30.23
CA ALA A 45 -0.45 -22.91 28.98
C ALA A 45 0.79 -22.87 28.07
N ARG A 46 0.84 -23.82 27.14
CA ARG A 46 1.94 -23.96 26.18
C ARG A 46 1.97 -22.79 25.18
N GLY A 47 3.07 -22.04 25.17
CA GLY A 47 3.46 -21.06 24.15
C GLY A 47 4.30 -21.67 23.02
N LYS A 48 5.08 -20.86 22.31
CA LYS A 48 5.86 -21.31 21.15
C LYS A 48 7.07 -22.17 21.53
N LYS A 49 7.79 -21.78 22.57
CA LYS A 49 9.02 -22.44 23.04
C LYS A 49 8.86 -23.05 24.43
N SER A 50 7.96 -22.51 25.24
CA SER A 50 7.85 -22.79 26.67
C SER A 50 6.41 -22.65 27.16
N ASP A 51 6.17 -23.03 28.41
CA ASP A 51 4.90 -22.73 29.07
C ASP A 51 4.93 -21.29 29.58
N ILE A 52 3.81 -20.58 29.39
CA ILE A 52 3.62 -19.20 29.84
C ILE A 52 2.77 -19.25 31.10
N VAL A 53 3.32 -18.77 32.22
CA VAL A 53 2.65 -18.76 33.53
C VAL A 53 2.23 -17.33 33.86
N LEU A 54 0.96 -17.14 34.17
CA LEU A 54 0.35 -15.85 34.52
C LEU A 54 -0.23 -15.91 35.92
N THR A 55 -0.04 -14.83 36.69
CA THR A 55 -0.75 -14.60 37.96
C THR A 55 -1.90 -13.64 37.71
N VAL A 56 -3.12 -14.08 37.99
CA VAL A 56 -4.37 -13.35 37.75
C VAL A 56 -5.04 -13.01 39.07
N VAL A 57 -5.36 -11.75 39.30
CA VAL A 57 -6.11 -11.27 40.48
C VAL A 57 -7.56 -11.03 40.09
N VAL A 58 -8.48 -11.69 40.79
CA VAL A 58 -9.92 -11.59 40.58
C VAL A 58 -10.59 -11.02 41.83
N GLU A 59 -11.38 -9.97 41.66
CA GLU A 59 -12.20 -9.36 42.72
C GLU A 59 -13.62 -9.13 42.19
N GLN A 60 -14.66 -9.44 42.98
CA GLN A 60 -16.05 -9.27 42.60
C GLN A 60 -16.40 -9.97 41.27
N GLY A 61 -15.76 -11.12 41.05
CA GLY A 61 -15.83 -12.00 39.90
C GLY A 61 -15.33 -11.38 38.59
N LYS A 62 -14.44 -10.38 38.69
CA LYS A 62 -13.79 -9.71 37.55
C LYS A 62 -12.27 -9.75 37.65
N ILE A 63 -11.62 -9.86 36.49
CA ILE A 63 -10.16 -9.77 36.38
C ILE A 63 -9.73 -8.33 36.64
N GLN A 64 -8.97 -8.11 37.71
CA GLN A 64 -8.45 -6.80 38.09
C GLN A 64 -7.03 -6.59 37.56
N GLN A 65 -6.23 -7.65 37.57
CA GLN A 65 -4.83 -7.58 37.18
C GLN A 65 -4.34 -8.92 36.65
N ILE A 66 -3.46 -8.87 35.65
CA ILE A 66 -2.68 -10.02 35.18
C ILE A 66 -1.21 -9.63 35.19
N LYS A 67 -0.35 -10.52 35.68
CA LYS A 67 1.11 -10.38 35.61
C LYS A 67 1.71 -11.64 35.03
N THR A 68 2.70 -11.48 34.16
CA THR A 68 3.54 -12.60 33.72
C THR A 68 4.43 -13.04 34.87
N LYS A 69 4.33 -14.32 35.26
CA LYS A 69 5.14 -14.93 36.31
C LYS A 69 6.42 -15.54 35.74
N SER A 70 6.33 -16.26 34.63
CA SER A 70 7.48 -16.86 33.95
C SER A 70 7.18 -17.32 32.52
N HIS A 71 8.18 -17.25 31.64
CA HIS A 71 8.20 -17.83 30.29
C HIS A 71 9.67 -17.97 29.80
N ASN A 72 9.91 -18.74 28.74
CA ASN A 72 11.19 -18.83 28.01
C ASN A 72 10.98 -18.69 26.49
N GLU A 73 10.07 -17.79 26.11
CA GLU A 73 9.78 -17.41 24.73
C GLU A 73 10.90 -16.53 24.12
N THR A 74 10.88 -16.26 22.81
CA THR A 74 11.74 -15.20 22.25
C THR A 74 11.25 -13.85 22.75
N GLU A 75 12.08 -13.13 23.51
CA GLU A 75 11.74 -11.87 24.20
C GLU A 75 10.94 -10.88 23.33
N SER A 76 11.46 -10.55 22.14
CA SER A 76 10.80 -9.59 21.24
C SER A 76 9.43 -10.03 20.73
N LEU A 77 9.19 -11.34 20.61
CA LEU A 77 7.88 -11.88 20.21
C LEU A 77 6.93 -11.98 21.40
N PHE A 78 7.45 -12.31 22.58
CA PHE A 78 6.65 -12.37 23.80
C PHE A 78 6.18 -11.00 24.26
N LEU A 79 7.06 -9.99 24.22
CA LEU A 79 6.68 -8.60 24.48
C LEU A 79 5.54 -8.13 23.58
N ASN A 80 5.49 -8.61 22.33
CA ASN A 80 4.37 -8.33 21.43
C ASN A 80 3.09 -9.06 21.86
N ALA A 81 3.17 -10.33 22.26
CA ALA A 81 2.03 -11.10 22.74
C ALA A 81 1.49 -10.60 24.09
N GLU A 82 2.35 -10.14 24.99
CA GLU A 82 2.01 -9.62 26.33
C GLU A 82 1.14 -8.36 26.28
N ARG A 83 1.11 -7.66 25.13
CA ARG A 83 0.20 -6.53 24.89
C ARG A 83 -1.28 -6.90 24.94
N LEU A 84 -1.62 -8.19 24.94
CA LEU A 84 -2.99 -8.67 25.15
C LEU A 84 -3.46 -8.53 26.60
N LEU A 85 -2.55 -8.51 27.59
CA LEU A 85 -2.94 -8.52 29.01
C LEU A 85 -3.88 -7.37 29.41
N PRO A 86 -3.64 -6.09 29.02
CA PRO A 86 -4.59 -5.01 29.32
C PRO A 86 -5.95 -5.21 28.65
N GLN A 87 -5.99 -5.77 27.45
CA GLN A 87 -7.24 -6.06 26.73
C GLN A 87 -8.03 -7.17 27.41
N ILE A 88 -7.35 -8.21 27.92
CA ILE A 88 -7.98 -9.30 28.69
C ILE A 88 -8.59 -8.77 29.99
N VAL A 89 -7.89 -7.88 30.69
CA VAL A 89 -8.42 -7.20 31.88
C VAL A 89 -9.66 -6.38 31.50
N ALA A 90 -9.57 -5.54 30.46
CA ALA A 90 -10.68 -4.70 30.02
C ALA A 90 -11.92 -5.51 29.56
N ASN A 91 -11.70 -6.63 28.86
CA ASN A 91 -12.78 -7.51 28.40
C ASN A 91 -13.32 -8.43 29.49
N ASN A 92 -12.67 -8.48 30.66
CA ASN A 92 -12.94 -9.47 31.68
C ASN A 92 -12.94 -10.91 31.12
N GLY A 93 -11.90 -11.26 30.37
CA GLY A 93 -11.73 -12.58 29.76
C GLY A 93 -10.98 -12.55 28.43
N HIS A 94 -10.77 -13.73 27.86
CA HIS A 94 -10.05 -13.92 26.59
C HIS A 94 -10.98 -13.91 25.37
N GLU A 95 -12.28 -14.02 25.58
CA GLU A 95 -13.25 -14.16 24.51
C GLU A 95 -13.29 -12.93 23.59
N GLY A 96 -13.26 -13.17 22.28
CA GLY A 96 -13.25 -12.11 21.27
C GLY A 96 -11.92 -11.34 21.16
N ILE A 97 -10.85 -11.83 21.80
CA ILE A 97 -9.50 -11.27 21.66
C ILE A 97 -8.72 -12.08 20.63
N ASP A 98 -8.24 -11.40 19.60
CA ASP A 98 -7.45 -12.00 18.53
C ASP A 98 -5.96 -12.10 18.89
N ALA A 99 -5.23 -12.97 18.19
CA ALA A 99 -3.78 -13.08 18.38
C ALA A 99 -3.03 -11.85 17.85
N VAL A 100 -1.80 -11.62 18.31
CA VAL A 100 -0.95 -10.55 17.77
C VAL A 100 -0.17 -11.05 16.55
N SER A 101 -0.25 -10.30 15.44
CA SER A 101 0.50 -10.60 14.21
C SER A 101 2.00 -10.70 14.47
N GLY A 102 2.64 -11.76 13.97
CA GLY A 102 4.05 -12.08 14.23
C GLY A 102 4.32 -12.75 15.57
N ALA A 103 3.35 -12.81 16.48
CA ALA A 103 3.44 -13.46 17.79
C ALA A 103 2.29 -14.46 18.06
N THR A 104 1.61 -14.92 17.01
CA THR A 104 0.36 -15.72 17.07
C THR A 104 0.42 -16.91 18.03
N ILE A 105 1.50 -17.68 18.04
CA ILE A 105 1.63 -18.88 18.88
C ILE A 105 1.76 -18.49 20.36
N SER A 106 2.57 -17.49 20.68
CA SER A 106 2.73 -16.99 22.06
C SER A 106 1.45 -16.27 22.54
N SER A 107 0.75 -15.55 21.66
CA SER A 107 -0.57 -14.96 21.94
C SER A 107 -1.62 -16.01 22.28
N ASN A 108 -1.69 -17.11 21.51
CA ASN A 108 -2.61 -18.22 21.83
C ASN A 108 -2.24 -18.91 23.15
N GLY A 109 -0.95 -18.97 23.49
CA GLY A 109 -0.51 -19.44 24.81
C GLY A 109 -1.04 -18.59 25.96
N ILE A 110 -1.00 -17.26 25.84
CA ILE A 110 -1.58 -16.34 26.84
C ILE A 110 -3.09 -16.51 26.94
N LEU A 111 -3.81 -16.50 25.82
CA LEU A 111 -5.28 -16.62 25.81
C LEU A 111 -5.75 -17.97 26.37
N ARG A 112 -5.02 -19.05 26.05
CA ARG A 112 -5.28 -20.38 26.59
C ARG A 112 -5.03 -20.45 28.09
N ALA A 113 -3.97 -19.83 28.60
CA ALA A 113 -3.73 -19.77 30.04
C ALA A 113 -4.90 -19.07 30.76
N ILE A 114 -5.44 -17.98 30.20
CA ILE A 114 -6.60 -17.29 30.76
C ILE A 114 -7.90 -18.12 30.62
N ASN A 115 -8.00 -19.00 29.64
CA ASN A 115 -9.14 -19.92 29.52
C ASN A 115 -9.25 -20.86 30.73
N ASP A 116 -8.12 -21.24 31.33
CA ASP A 116 -8.06 -22.14 32.48
C ASP A 116 -8.37 -21.45 33.82
N LEU A 117 -8.66 -20.13 33.80
CA LEU A 117 -9.05 -19.39 35.00
C LEU A 117 -10.39 -19.91 35.56
N PRO A 118 -10.49 -20.22 36.87
CA PRO A 118 -11.70 -20.80 37.44
C PRO A 118 -12.94 -19.90 37.29
N ARG A 119 -13.98 -20.42 36.65
CA ARG A 119 -15.27 -19.74 36.49
C ARG A 119 -16.20 -20.01 37.66
N ALA A 120 -16.97 -19.00 38.02
CA ALA A 120 -17.87 -19.09 39.18
C ALA A 120 -19.06 -20.05 38.96
N ASP A 121 -19.37 -20.37 37.69
CA ASP A 121 -20.39 -21.34 37.29
C ASP A 121 -19.83 -22.78 37.12
N GLY A 122 -18.53 -22.98 37.36
CA GLY A 122 -17.86 -24.27 37.19
C GLY A 122 -17.64 -24.70 35.74
N SER A 123 -17.97 -23.86 34.76
CA SER A 123 -17.76 -24.19 33.34
C SER A 123 -16.28 -24.12 32.94
N GLN A 124 -15.91 -24.95 31.97
CA GLN A 124 -14.58 -24.98 31.35
C GLN A 124 -14.76 -25.06 29.83
N PRO A 125 -14.89 -23.91 29.14
CA PRO A 125 -15.08 -23.91 27.70
C PRO A 125 -13.83 -24.42 26.99
N GLU A 126 -14.01 -25.14 25.88
CA GLU A 126 -12.91 -25.56 25.03
C GLU A 126 -12.23 -24.32 24.40
N PHE A 127 -10.91 -24.23 24.53
CA PHE A 127 -10.15 -23.15 23.93
C PHE A 127 -10.00 -23.37 22.43
N GLN A 128 -10.48 -22.42 21.63
CA GLN A 128 -10.24 -22.39 20.19
C GLN A 128 -9.07 -21.47 19.88
N THR A 129 -8.11 -21.96 19.10
CA THR A 129 -6.99 -21.13 18.67
C THR A 129 -7.49 -19.99 17.79
N VAL A 130 -7.14 -18.77 18.15
CA VAL A 130 -7.47 -17.58 17.39
C VAL A 130 -6.35 -17.27 16.41
N ALA A 131 -6.71 -16.96 15.17
CA ALA A 131 -5.76 -16.32 14.26
C ALA A 131 -5.41 -14.93 14.81
N ALA A 132 -4.29 -14.37 14.36
CA ALA A 132 -4.18 -12.93 14.50
C ALA A 132 -5.32 -12.31 13.70
N LYS A 133 -5.99 -11.29 14.26
CA LYS A 133 -6.73 -10.37 13.41
C LYS A 133 -5.66 -9.84 12.45
N GLN A 134 -5.69 -10.31 11.21
CA GLN A 134 -5.67 -9.31 10.17
C GLN A 134 -6.81 -8.42 10.62
N ALA A 135 -6.48 -7.21 11.10
CA ALA A 135 -7.47 -6.17 11.05
C ALA A 135 -8.20 -6.39 9.72
N ASP A 136 -9.51 -6.17 9.70
CA ASP A 136 -10.04 -5.60 8.49
C ASP A 136 -9.19 -4.35 8.29
N GLU A 137 -8.03 -4.50 7.62
CA GLU A 137 -7.45 -3.50 6.79
C GLU A 137 -8.64 -3.28 5.89
N GLU A 138 -9.45 -2.27 6.23
CA GLU A 138 -10.17 -1.55 5.20
C GLU A 138 -9.12 -1.40 4.12
N GLU A 139 -9.27 -2.25 3.10
CA GLU A 139 -8.30 -2.36 2.04
C GLU A 139 -8.09 -0.93 1.61
N PHE A 140 -6.83 -0.49 1.67
CA PHE A 140 -6.53 0.89 1.41
C PHE A 140 -6.87 1.13 -0.08
N LYS A 141 -8.12 1.56 -0.34
CA LYS A 141 -8.72 1.61 -1.67
C LYS A 141 -8.21 2.86 -2.37
N LEU A 142 -7.06 2.70 -3.00
CA LEU A 142 -6.62 3.62 -4.05
C LEU A 142 -7.67 3.61 -5.16
N LYS A 143 -8.33 4.75 -5.36
CA LYS A 143 -9.34 4.96 -6.40
C LYS A 143 -8.76 5.04 -7.81
N TRP A 144 -7.44 4.98 -7.95
CA TRP A 144 -6.70 5.17 -9.19
C TRP A 144 -5.70 4.06 -9.43
N SER A 145 -5.38 3.83 -10.69
CA SER A 145 -4.40 2.84 -11.13
C SER A 145 -2.99 3.44 -11.14
N ILE A 146 -1.98 2.63 -10.84
CA ILE A 146 -0.58 2.98 -11.15
C ILE A 146 -0.09 2.29 -12.44
N GLN A 147 -0.97 1.57 -13.14
CA GLN A 147 -0.59 0.89 -14.37
C GLN A 147 -0.25 1.93 -15.45
N PRO A 148 0.76 1.63 -16.29
CA PRO A 148 1.04 2.46 -17.44
C PRO A 148 -0.08 2.32 -18.46
N GLN A 149 -0.26 3.34 -19.30
CA GLN A 149 -1.10 3.21 -20.48
C GLN A 149 -0.49 2.16 -21.43
N LEU A 150 -1.31 1.17 -21.79
CA LEU A 150 -0.89 0.04 -22.60
C LEU A 150 -0.70 0.44 -24.07
N GLY A 151 0.21 -0.26 -24.74
CA GLY A 151 0.57 -0.03 -26.13
C GLY A 151 1.58 1.11 -26.30
N LEU A 152 1.64 1.63 -27.52
CA LEU A 152 2.58 2.65 -27.94
C LEU A 152 2.10 4.03 -27.50
N ILE A 153 2.99 4.79 -26.86
CA ILE A 153 2.87 6.24 -26.69
C ILE A 153 4.10 6.86 -27.34
N LYS A 154 3.90 7.89 -28.15
CA LYS A 154 5.00 8.67 -28.69
C LYS A 154 4.63 10.14 -28.88
N GLY A 155 5.62 11.01 -28.86
CA GLY A 155 5.43 12.43 -29.08
C GLY A 155 6.64 13.27 -28.66
N ASP A 156 6.43 14.58 -28.59
CA ASP A 156 7.46 15.54 -28.19
C ASP A 156 7.62 15.51 -26.67
N TYR A 157 8.85 15.31 -26.20
CA TYR A 157 9.14 15.08 -24.81
C TYR A 157 9.65 16.31 -24.07
N TYR A 158 9.08 16.54 -22.89
CA TYR A 158 9.51 17.58 -21.97
C TYR A 158 9.63 17.00 -20.57
N TYR A 159 10.78 17.25 -19.94
CA TYR A 159 11.05 16.83 -18.56
C TYR A 159 11.59 17.98 -17.74
N GLU A 160 11.09 18.12 -16.52
CA GLU A 160 11.63 19.03 -15.52
C GLU A 160 11.67 18.35 -14.16
N GLU A 161 12.72 18.60 -13.40
CA GLU A 161 12.79 18.21 -12.00
C GLU A 161 13.30 19.38 -11.15
N ALA A 162 12.85 19.43 -9.90
CA ALA A 162 13.34 20.39 -8.94
C ALA A 162 13.17 19.88 -7.52
N ARG A 163 14.10 20.26 -6.66
CA ARG A 163 13.94 20.07 -5.22
C ARG A 163 12.97 21.11 -4.67
N PHE A 164 12.07 20.69 -3.80
CA PHE A 164 11.12 21.56 -3.14
C PHE A 164 11.04 21.31 -1.62
N ARG A 165 10.47 22.28 -0.91
CA ARG A 165 10.25 22.28 0.54
C ARG A 165 11.55 22.06 1.35
N GLN A 166 11.80 20.83 1.79
CA GLN A 166 12.94 20.43 2.62
C GLN A 166 13.93 19.56 1.83
N GLY A 167 13.85 19.57 0.50
CA GLY A 167 14.75 18.82 -0.39
C GLY A 167 14.14 17.57 -1.02
N HIS A 168 12.81 17.41 -0.99
CA HIS A 168 12.14 16.38 -1.78
C HIS A 168 12.36 16.68 -3.26
N MET A 169 12.61 15.65 -4.07
CA MET A 169 12.66 15.83 -5.53
C MET A 169 11.27 15.63 -6.08
N GLY A 170 10.78 16.58 -6.88
CA GLY A 170 9.64 16.34 -7.75
C GLY A 170 10.11 16.38 -9.19
N SER A 171 9.58 15.47 -10.00
CA SER A 171 9.87 15.38 -11.43
C SER A 171 8.56 15.30 -12.21
N MET A 172 8.56 15.93 -13.38
CA MET A 172 7.41 16.04 -14.25
C MET A 172 7.83 15.69 -15.68
N ALA A 173 7.23 14.64 -16.23
CA ALA A 173 7.35 14.26 -17.62
C ALA A 173 6.04 14.59 -18.35
N VAL A 174 6.14 15.25 -19.51
CA VAL A 174 5.01 15.56 -20.38
C VAL A 174 5.37 15.16 -21.81
N VAL A 175 4.42 14.54 -22.49
CA VAL A 175 4.49 14.24 -23.92
C VAL A 175 3.30 14.89 -24.61
N VAL A 176 3.57 15.65 -25.67
CA VAL A 176 2.54 16.25 -26.52
C VAL A 176 2.58 15.67 -27.93
N ASP A 177 1.49 15.77 -28.67
CA ASP A 177 1.46 15.33 -30.06
C ASP A 177 2.42 16.18 -30.90
N SER A 178 3.26 15.51 -31.69
CA SER A 178 4.28 16.18 -32.51
C SER A 178 3.68 17.05 -33.63
N ASN A 179 2.43 16.82 -34.02
CA ASN A 179 1.71 17.62 -35.02
C ASN A 179 0.78 18.64 -34.37
N ASN A 180 0.45 18.47 -33.09
CA ASN A 180 -0.36 19.41 -32.32
C ASN A 180 0.18 19.54 -30.89
N PRO A 181 1.12 20.47 -30.63
CA PRO A 181 1.73 20.63 -29.31
C PRO A 181 0.78 21.06 -28.19
N SER A 182 -0.48 21.38 -28.51
CA SER A 182 -1.53 21.62 -27.51
C SER A 182 -2.15 20.32 -26.99
N ASP A 183 -2.08 19.23 -27.76
CA ASP A 183 -2.62 17.91 -27.39
C ASP A 183 -1.66 17.20 -26.44
N VAL A 184 -2.07 17.05 -25.18
CA VAL A 184 -1.26 16.42 -24.13
C VAL A 184 -1.53 14.92 -24.11
N ILE A 185 -0.63 14.14 -24.67
CA ILE A 185 -0.76 12.68 -24.77
C ILE A 185 -0.48 11.99 -23.43
N PHE A 186 0.52 12.49 -22.69
CA PHE A 186 0.96 11.87 -21.45
C PHE A 186 1.49 12.91 -20.48
N ALA A 187 1.15 12.72 -19.20
CA ALA A 187 1.66 13.50 -18.10
C ALA A 187 1.93 12.55 -16.92
N GLU A 188 3.12 12.64 -16.33
CA GLU A 188 3.48 11.85 -15.16
C GLU A 188 4.29 12.68 -14.17
N PHE A 189 3.84 12.70 -12.92
CA PHE A 189 4.54 13.35 -11.83
C PHE A 189 5.01 12.33 -10.81
N ASN A 190 6.30 12.39 -10.49
CA ASN A 190 6.89 11.60 -9.42
C ASN A 190 7.39 12.53 -8.30
N GLU A 191 7.34 12.01 -7.07
CA GLU A 191 8.02 12.64 -5.94
C GLU A 191 8.86 11.60 -5.22
N ASP A 192 10.11 11.96 -4.96
CA ASP A 192 11.02 11.15 -4.18
C ASP A 192 11.15 11.66 -2.74
N GLY A 193 11.42 10.74 -1.84
CA GLY A 193 11.91 11.08 -0.51
C GLY A 193 13.16 11.96 -0.61
N ARG A 194 13.26 12.98 0.23
CA ARG A 194 14.47 13.82 0.29
C ARG A 194 15.69 13.01 0.75
N PRO A 195 16.93 13.43 0.44
CA PRO A 195 18.13 12.69 0.86
C PRO A 195 18.25 12.49 2.37
N ASN A 196 17.78 13.46 3.17
CA ASN A 196 17.77 13.41 4.63
C ASN A 196 16.38 13.07 5.20
N TYR A 197 15.60 12.24 4.51
CA TYR A 197 14.32 11.78 5.03
C TYR A 197 14.51 11.04 6.36
N TYR A 198 13.60 11.26 7.30
CA TYR A 198 13.75 10.80 8.70
C TYR A 198 13.76 9.28 8.83
N THR A 199 13.09 8.57 7.91
CA THR A 199 13.21 7.13 7.78
C THR A 199 14.24 6.85 6.69
N ARG A 200 15.38 6.25 7.07
CA ARG A 200 16.46 5.91 6.13
C ARG A 200 15.98 5.09 4.94
N LEU A 201 15.02 4.19 5.17
CA LEU A 201 14.39 3.36 4.13
C LEU A 201 13.79 4.18 2.98
N TYR A 202 13.35 5.42 3.23
CA TYR A 202 12.65 6.24 2.24
C TYR A 202 13.46 7.48 1.80
N GLN A 203 14.79 7.44 1.96
CA GLN A 203 15.67 8.50 1.44
C GLN A 203 15.90 8.29 -0.06
N ASN A 204 15.58 9.30 -0.88
CA ASN A 204 15.63 9.22 -2.35
C ASN A 204 14.81 8.08 -2.95
N VAL A 205 13.78 7.61 -2.24
CA VAL A 205 12.90 6.56 -2.74
C VAL A 205 11.64 7.18 -3.37
N PRO A 206 11.25 6.74 -4.58
CA PRO A 206 9.99 7.14 -5.21
C PRO A 206 8.79 6.85 -4.34
N LYS A 207 7.90 7.83 -4.19
CA LYS A 207 6.71 7.68 -3.35
C LYS A 207 5.55 6.97 -4.07
N ARG A 208 5.57 6.93 -5.40
CA ARG A 208 4.47 6.44 -6.26
C ARG A 208 4.39 4.92 -6.25
N MET A 209 5.45 4.21 -6.65
CA MET A 209 5.44 2.75 -6.84
C MET A 209 6.32 1.99 -5.84
N SER A 210 6.65 2.58 -4.68
CA SER A 210 7.31 1.88 -3.57
C SER A 210 6.37 1.64 -2.39
N GLU A 211 6.87 0.93 -1.37
CA GLU A 211 6.22 0.68 -0.09
C GLU A 211 5.85 1.97 0.64
N TYR A 212 6.48 3.10 0.28
CA TYR A 212 6.16 4.40 0.85
C TYR A 212 4.67 4.70 0.77
N ASN A 213 4.05 4.48 -0.41
CA ASN A 213 2.65 4.82 -0.67
C ASN A 213 1.70 4.12 0.32
N PHE A 214 1.97 2.84 0.59
CA PHE A 214 1.21 2.02 1.54
C PHE A 214 1.47 2.39 3.00
N SER A 215 2.75 2.58 3.35
CA SER A 215 3.13 2.95 4.71
C SER A 215 2.49 4.28 5.13
N MET A 216 2.33 5.21 4.18
CA MET A 216 1.70 6.49 4.39
C MET A 216 0.18 6.41 4.33
N GLY A 217 -0.39 5.63 3.42
CA GLY A 217 -1.83 5.34 3.37
C GLY A 217 -2.33 4.80 4.72
N LYS A 218 -1.63 3.82 5.29
CA LYS A 218 -1.95 3.26 6.61
C LYS A 218 -1.85 4.28 7.76
N LYS A 219 -0.91 5.22 7.67
CA LYS A 219 -0.68 6.25 8.70
C LYS A 219 -1.65 7.43 8.60
N LYS A 220 -2.13 7.77 7.40
CA LYS A 220 -2.84 9.02 7.12
C LYS A 220 -4.26 8.84 6.56
N GLY A 221 -4.67 7.61 6.23
CA GLY A 221 -5.99 7.32 5.67
C GLY A 221 -6.15 7.67 4.18
N THR A 222 -5.14 8.26 3.54
CA THR A 222 -5.15 8.57 2.10
C THR A 222 -3.80 8.26 1.46
N ALA A 223 -3.84 7.85 0.21
CA ALA A 223 -2.63 7.65 -0.59
C ALA A 223 -2.06 8.99 -0.95
N TRP A 224 -0.76 9.10 -0.81
CA TRP A 224 -0.07 10.31 -1.23
C TRP A 224 -0.17 10.51 -2.76
N VAL A 225 -0.18 9.42 -3.54
CA VAL A 225 -0.19 9.50 -5.01
C VAL A 225 -1.54 9.94 -5.61
N GLN A 226 -2.64 9.84 -4.88
CA GLN A 226 -3.99 10.02 -5.45
C GLN A 226 -4.20 11.38 -6.10
N SER A 227 -3.75 12.47 -5.45
CA SER A 227 -3.87 13.81 -6.03
C SER A 227 -3.01 13.97 -7.27
N SER A 228 -1.80 13.39 -7.30
CA SER A 228 -0.91 13.47 -8.46
C SER A 228 -1.52 12.79 -9.68
N LEU A 229 -2.03 11.57 -9.51
CA LEU A 229 -2.71 10.82 -10.59
C LEU A 229 -3.96 11.56 -11.11
N THR A 230 -4.72 12.21 -10.23
CA THR A 230 -5.86 13.03 -10.64
C THR A 230 -5.42 14.23 -11.48
N MET A 231 -4.34 14.91 -11.08
CA MET A 231 -3.82 16.05 -11.85
C MET A 231 -3.25 15.63 -13.19
N GLU A 232 -2.48 14.54 -13.24
CA GLU A 232 -1.97 13.93 -14.48
C GLU A 232 -3.10 13.65 -15.47
N ARG A 233 -4.18 13.01 -14.99
CA ARG A 233 -5.36 12.75 -15.81
C ARG A 233 -6.00 14.03 -16.32
N LEU A 234 -6.20 15.03 -15.46
CA LEU A 234 -6.80 16.30 -15.87
C LEU A 234 -5.93 17.02 -16.92
N MET A 235 -4.60 16.93 -16.83
CA MET A 235 -3.71 17.53 -17.84
C MET A 235 -3.95 16.93 -19.23
N VAL A 236 -4.11 15.60 -19.28
CA VAL A 236 -4.34 14.84 -20.52
C VAL A 236 -5.77 15.00 -21.05
N GLU A 237 -6.78 14.93 -20.18
CA GLU A 237 -8.19 15.01 -20.61
C GLU A 237 -8.59 16.40 -21.11
N GLU A 238 -7.85 17.43 -20.71
CA GLU A 238 -8.23 18.83 -20.89
C GLU A 238 -7.18 19.66 -21.63
N ASP A 239 -6.10 19.03 -22.09
CA ASP A 239 -5.02 19.66 -22.84
C ASP A 239 -4.41 20.89 -22.12
N LYS A 240 -4.20 20.76 -20.80
CA LYS A 240 -3.81 21.89 -19.93
C LYS A 240 -2.70 21.55 -18.95
N LEU A 241 -1.59 22.28 -19.08
CA LEU A 241 -0.41 22.15 -18.19
C LEU A 241 -0.31 23.26 -17.15
N THR A 242 -1.13 24.31 -17.25
CA THR A 242 -1.14 25.44 -16.32
C THR A 242 -2.42 25.48 -15.50
N PHE A 243 -2.29 25.91 -14.24
CA PHE A 243 -3.38 25.89 -13.28
C PHE A 243 -3.59 27.27 -12.68
N GLU A 244 -4.84 27.73 -12.64
CA GLU A 244 -5.21 28.98 -11.98
C GLU A 244 -5.42 28.76 -10.48
N LEU A 245 -5.09 29.78 -9.67
CA LEU A 245 -5.38 29.76 -8.25
C LEU A 245 -6.90 29.86 -8.03
N ASN A 246 -7.41 29.13 -7.03
CA ASN A 246 -8.80 29.30 -6.62
C ASN A 246 -9.02 30.77 -6.19
N PRO A 247 -9.92 31.53 -6.85
CA PRO A 247 -10.18 32.93 -6.49
C PRO A 247 -10.75 33.07 -5.07
N ASP A 248 -11.36 32.00 -4.54
CA ASP A 248 -11.93 31.93 -3.19
C ASP A 248 -10.93 31.39 -2.14
N TRP A 249 -9.64 31.31 -2.47
CA TRP A 249 -8.63 30.75 -1.57
C TRP A 249 -8.51 31.57 -0.27
N ASP A 250 -8.86 30.95 0.86
CA ASP A 250 -8.61 31.50 2.18
C ASP A 250 -7.34 30.89 2.82
N PRO A 251 -6.24 31.65 2.97
CA PRO A 251 -5.02 31.18 3.64
C PRO A 251 -5.26 30.71 5.08
N LYS A 252 -6.29 31.23 5.76
CA LYS A 252 -6.59 30.88 7.17
C LYS A 252 -7.22 29.50 7.32
N LEU A 253 -7.86 28.99 6.26
CA LEU A 253 -8.44 27.64 6.21
C LEU A 253 -7.42 26.60 5.75
N ALA A 254 -6.14 26.96 5.76
CA ALA A 254 -5.10 26.07 5.32
C ALA A 254 -5.03 24.76 6.13
N ASN A 255 -5.33 23.64 5.47
CA ASN A 255 -5.19 22.26 5.95
C ASN A 255 -6.25 21.85 6.99
N LYS A 256 -7.39 22.57 7.06
CA LYS A 256 -8.41 22.38 8.11
C LYS A 256 -9.76 21.83 7.64
N LEU A 257 -9.92 21.42 6.38
CA LEU A 257 -11.26 21.18 5.85
C LEU A 257 -11.55 19.71 5.54
N LYS A 258 -12.80 19.33 5.87
CA LYS A 258 -13.48 18.11 5.43
C LYS A 258 -14.00 18.22 3.98
N GLU A 259 -14.01 19.42 3.41
CA GLU A 259 -14.33 19.68 2.01
C GLU A 259 -13.20 20.49 1.33
N PRO A 260 -12.91 20.25 0.05
CA PRO A 260 -11.68 20.75 -0.54
C PRO A 260 -11.71 22.28 -0.83
N ASN A 261 -10.56 22.93 -0.66
CA ASN A 261 -10.46 24.42 -0.65
C ASN A 261 -9.02 24.85 -0.95
N ARG A 262 -8.45 24.27 -2.01
CA ARG A 262 -7.01 24.29 -2.27
C ARG A 262 -6.65 24.69 -3.69
N LEU A 263 -7.31 24.11 -4.68
CA LEU A 263 -7.17 24.41 -6.11
C LEU A 263 -8.54 24.15 -6.75
N LYS A 264 -9.05 25.08 -7.57
CA LYS A 264 -10.24 24.86 -8.39
C LYS A 264 -9.77 24.51 -9.79
N TYR A 265 -10.14 23.33 -10.28
CA TYR A 265 -10.09 22.98 -11.69
C TYR A 265 -11.54 22.86 -12.17
N GLN A 266 -12.09 23.80 -12.95
CA GLN A 266 -13.46 23.71 -13.52
C GLN A 266 -14.46 22.88 -12.66
N ASP A 267 -14.80 23.37 -11.48
CA ASP A 267 -15.71 22.74 -10.50
C ASP A 267 -15.22 21.43 -9.80
N LEU A 268 -14.05 20.89 -10.16
CA LEU A 268 -13.34 19.83 -9.42
C LEU A 268 -12.49 20.40 -8.29
N ASP A 269 -12.72 19.82 -7.12
CA ASP A 269 -12.16 20.25 -5.86
C ASP A 269 -11.09 19.26 -5.38
N ILE A 270 -9.82 19.68 -5.49
CA ILE A 270 -8.67 18.76 -5.48
C ILE A 270 -8.26 18.47 -4.02
N VAL A 271 -8.47 17.22 -3.60
CA VAL A 271 -8.47 16.71 -2.21
C VAL A 271 -7.13 16.85 -1.47
N ALA A 272 -7.23 16.97 -0.13
CA ALA A 272 -6.16 17.05 0.86
C ALA A 272 -5.21 15.81 0.89
N GLY A 273 -3.89 16.07 0.90
CA GLY A 273 -2.86 15.03 1.09
C GLY A 273 -1.54 15.32 0.37
N ALA A 274 -1.62 15.74 -0.90
CA ALA A 274 -0.47 16.07 -1.74
C ALA A 274 -0.34 17.58 -2.05
N SER A 275 -1.15 18.43 -1.41
CA SER A 275 -1.24 19.88 -1.71
C SER A 275 0.12 20.59 -1.83
N ASN A 276 1.12 20.24 -1.02
CA ASN A 276 2.45 20.85 -1.14
C ASN A 276 3.20 20.37 -2.39
N SER A 277 3.12 19.09 -2.73
CA SER A 277 3.79 18.51 -3.89
C SER A 277 3.20 19.04 -5.19
N ILE A 278 1.87 19.17 -5.22
CA ILE A 278 1.17 19.78 -6.34
C ILE A 278 1.54 21.27 -6.45
N GLN A 279 1.37 22.04 -5.38
CA GLN A 279 1.56 23.51 -5.42
C GLN A 279 3.01 23.95 -5.54
N GLN A 280 3.93 23.27 -4.85
CA GLN A 280 5.34 23.67 -4.75
C GLN A 280 6.25 22.93 -5.72
N SER A 281 5.76 21.90 -6.40
CA SER A 281 6.54 21.12 -7.37
C SER A 281 5.81 20.98 -8.70
N MET A 282 4.73 20.21 -8.78
CA MET A 282 4.06 19.91 -10.06
C MET A 282 3.70 21.19 -10.82
N VAL A 283 2.99 22.13 -10.20
CA VAL A 283 2.54 23.38 -10.86
C VAL A 283 3.74 24.22 -11.38
N PRO A 284 4.80 24.50 -10.57
CA PRO A 284 5.99 25.15 -11.09
C PRO A 284 6.69 24.40 -12.23
N LEU A 285 6.78 23.07 -12.16
CA LEU A 285 7.43 22.26 -13.19
C LEU A 285 6.63 22.27 -14.50
N THR A 286 5.30 22.10 -14.43
CA THR A 286 4.45 22.15 -15.61
C THR A 286 4.39 23.54 -16.23
N ALA A 287 4.48 24.61 -15.44
CA ALA A 287 4.61 25.97 -15.96
C ALA A 287 5.89 26.19 -16.77
N LYS A 288 7.03 25.65 -16.32
CA LYS A 288 8.29 25.67 -17.09
C LYS A 288 8.17 24.87 -18.38
N ILE A 289 7.62 23.66 -18.29
CA ILE A 289 7.39 22.79 -19.45
C ILE A 289 6.49 23.50 -20.47
N HIS A 290 5.36 24.05 -20.03
CA HIS A 290 4.44 24.81 -20.87
C HIS A 290 5.16 25.99 -21.57
N SER A 291 6.00 26.73 -20.84
CA SER A 291 6.80 27.80 -21.45
C SER A 291 7.71 27.31 -22.58
N ARG A 292 8.31 26.11 -22.46
CA ARG A 292 9.13 25.52 -23.54
C ARG A 292 8.29 25.05 -24.71
N ILE A 293 7.16 24.40 -24.46
CA ILE A 293 6.20 23.97 -25.49
C ILE A 293 5.76 25.17 -26.35
N THR A 294 5.42 26.29 -25.71
CA THR A 294 5.01 27.52 -26.42
C THR A 294 6.18 28.35 -26.99
N GLY A 295 7.41 27.96 -26.67
CA GLY A 295 8.63 28.69 -26.99
C GLY A 295 9.48 27.98 -28.04
N GLU A 296 10.62 27.46 -27.61
CA GLU A 296 11.63 26.83 -28.47
C GLU A 296 11.30 25.38 -28.88
N GLY A 297 10.31 24.76 -28.23
CA GLY A 297 9.97 23.37 -28.43
C GLY A 297 10.99 22.41 -27.80
N THR A 298 11.17 21.24 -28.42
CA THR A 298 12.10 20.21 -27.97
C THR A 298 12.63 19.42 -29.17
N THR A 299 13.85 18.89 -29.07
CA THR A 299 14.39 17.90 -30.01
C THR A 299 14.22 16.48 -29.49
N LEU A 300 13.75 16.33 -28.25
CA LEU A 300 13.57 15.05 -27.59
C LEU A 300 12.23 14.44 -28.00
N LYS A 301 12.28 13.19 -28.43
CA LYS A 301 11.10 12.37 -28.73
C LYS A 301 10.97 11.27 -27.69
N PHE A 302 9.77 11.12 -27.15
CA PHE A 302 9.44 10.04 -26.23
C PHE A 302 8.85 8.86 -26.98
N TYR A 303 9.21 7.66 -26.57
CA TYR A 303 8.63 6.41 -27.02
C TYR A 303 8.41 5.49 -25.82
N GLN A 304 7.17 5.07 -25.57
CA GLN A 304 6.84 4.04 -24.59
C GLN A 304 6.12 2.90 -25.27
N GLN A 305 6.45 1.67 -24.87
CA GLN A 305 5.61 0.50 -25.11
C GLN A 305 5.31 -0.15 -23.76
N ALA A 306 4.04 -0.44 -23.48
CA ALA A 306 3.65 -1.21 -22.30
C ALA A 306 2.73 -2.38 -22.64
N GLU A 307 3.04 -3.55 -22.08
CA GLU A 307 2.30 -4.78 -22.34
C GLU A 307 2.09 -5.60 -21.07
N LYS A 308 0.90 -6.21 -20.99
CA LYS A 308 0.61 -7.22 -19.97
C LYS A 308 1.44 -8.47 -20.23
N LEU A 309 2.17 -8.93 -19.23
CA LEU A 309 2.92 -10.19 -19.30
C LEU A 309 1.95 -11.37 -19.16
N LEU A 310 1.83 -12.17 -20.21
CA LEU A 310 0.92 -13.31 -20.26
C LEU A 310 1.66 -14.61 -19.93
N ASP A 311 0.96 -15.55 -19.30
CA ASP A 311 1.42 -16.91 -19.14
C ASP A 311 1.27 -17.71 -20.46
N GLU A 312 1.72 -18.97 -20.45
CA GLU A 312 1.64 -19.88 -21.60
C GLU A 312 0.21 -20.11 -22.13
N LYS A 313 -0.82 -19.79 -21.33
CA LYS A 313 -2.24 -19.92 -21.68
C LYS A 313 -2.85 -18.58 -22.13
N GLY A 314 -2.03 -17.53 -22.28
CA GLY A 314 -2.48 -16.19 -22.65
C GLY A 314 -3.16 -15.43 -21.51
N LYS A 315 -3.07 -15.89 -20.27
CA LYS A 315 -3.66 -15.20 -19.11
C LYS A 315 -2.65 -14.22 -18.52
N TRP A 316 -3.11 -13.03 -18.16
CA TRP A 316 -2.27 -12.05 -17.49
C TRP A 316 -1.71 -12.59 -16.17
N THR A 317 -0.39 -12.52 -16.01
CA THR A 317 0.34 -12.94 -14.82
C THR A 317 0.15 -11.99 -13.63
N GLY A 318 -0.31 -10.77 -13.89
CA GLY A 318 -0.39 -9.67 -12.94
C GLY A 318 0.84 -8.75 -12.96
N LEU A 319 1.69 -8.86 -13.97
CA LEU A 319 2.78 -7.93 -14.25
C LEU A 319 2.55 -7.23 -15.60
N THR A 320 2.82 -5.93 -15.65
CA THR A 320 2.83 -5.14 -16.88
C THR A 320 4.25 -4.66 -17.12
N ALA A 321 4.88 -5.11 -18.21
CA ALA A 321 6.19 -4.60 -18.61
C ALA A 321 6.01 -3.26 -19.33
N MET A 322 6.91 -2.32 -19.06
CA MET A 322 6.93 -1.01 -19.67
C MET A 322 8.37 -0.64 -20.02
N LEU A 323 8.60 -0.26 -21.26
CA LEU A 323 9.85 0.30 -21.73
C LEU A 323 9.61 1.73 -22.21
N ARG A 324 10.50 2.64 -21.84
CA ARG A 324 10.55 4.02 -22.32
C ARG A 324 11.93 4.32 -22.89
N PHE A 325 11.95 5.00 -24.02
CA PHE A 325 13.14 5.61 -24.61
C PHE A 325 12.87 7.10 -24.84
N VAL A 326 13.86 7.93 -24.56
CA VAL A 326 13.92 9.30 -25.05
C VAL A 326 15.04 9.39 -26.07
N VAL A 327 14.73 9.90 -27.25
CA VAL A 327 15.70 10.05 -28.35
C VAL A 327 15.87 11.53 -28.66
N ASP A 328 17.12 11.99 -28.73
CA ASP A 328 17.40 13.31 -29.29
C ASP A 328 17.46 13.21 -30.81
N THR A 329 16.51 13.84 -31.49
CA THR A 329 16.38 13.81 -32.95
C THR A 329 17.54 14.47 -33.68
N ASN A 330 18.30 15.35 -33.03
CA ASN A 330 19.48 15.97 -33.64
C ASN A 330 20.65 14.99 -33.75
N THR A 331 20.87 14.21 -32.69
CA THR A 331 22.01 13.28 -32.59
C THR A 331 21.62 11.86 -32.99
N GLN A 332 20.31 11.57 -33.05
CA GLN A 332 19.73 10.23 -33.19
C GLN A 332 20.16 9.25 -32.08
N GLN A 333 20.63 9.78 -30.95
CA GLN A 333 21.02 9.01 -29.79
C GLN A 333 19.87 8.87 -28.81
N ILE A 334 19.79 7.71 -28.16
CA ILE A 334 18.92 7.51 -27.00
C ILE A 334 19.63 8.15 -25.80
N VAL A 335 18.92 9.03 -25.12
CA VAL A 335 19.47 9.86 -24.02
C VAL A 335 18.88 9.51 -22.66
N ASP A 336 17.82 8.70 -22.61
CA ASP A 336 17.18 8.21 -21.39
C ASP A 336 16.50 6.86 -21.68
N VAL A 337 16.64 5.93 -20.75
CA VAL A 337 16.06 4.58 -20.85
C VAL A 337 15.45 4.21 -19.52
N TYR A 338 14.16 3.86 -19.53
CA TYR A 338 13.49 3.35 -18.34
C TYR A 338 12.73 2.07 -18.65
N TYR A 339 13.13 0.98 -18.01
CA TYR A 339 12.41 -0.29 -18.05
C TYR A 339 11.92 -0.70 -16.67
N ASP A 340 10.67 -1.13 -16.59
CA ASP A 340 10.07 -1.61 -15.34
C ASP A 340 9.04 -2.71 -15.59
N GLU A 341 8.77 -3.49 -14.55
CA GLU A 341 7.64 -4.42 -14.51
C GLU A 341 6.76 -4.09 -13.30
N ILE A 342 5.55 -3.64 -13.60
CA ILE A 342 4.64 -3.04 -12.63
C ILE A 342 3.63 -4.10 -12.20
N PHE A 343 3.51 -4.31 -10.89
CA PHE A 343 2.56 -5.26 -10.32
C PHE A 343 1.13 -4.73 -10.46
N ALA A 344 0.18 -5.64 -10.66
CA ALA A 344 -1.23 -5.31 -10.80
C ALA A 344 -1.79 -4.50 -9.63
N ASP A 345 -2.86 -3.75 -9.90
CA ASP A 345 -3.51 -2.94 -8.89
C ASP A 345 -4.20 -3.76 -7.81
N GLU A 346 -4.64 -4.98 -8.15
CA GLU A 346 -5.38 -5.84 -7.24
C GLU A 346 -4.60 -7.13 -6.98
N LYS A 347 -4.46 -7.50 -5.70
CA LYS A 347 -3.73 -8.73 -5.29
C LYS A 347 -4.28 -9.98 -5.97
N ALA A 348 -5.59 -10.01 -6.26
CA ALA A 348 -6.26 -11.13 -6.92
C ALA A 348 -5.83 -11.33 -8.37
N GLN A 349 -5.31 -10.29 -9.04
CA GLN A 349 -4.85 -10.34 -10.42
C GLN A 349 -3.41 -10.85 -10.55
N ILE A 350 -2.65 -10.86 -9.44
CA ILE A 350 -1.29 -11.39 -9.39
C ILE A 350 -1.36 -12.90 -9.21
N THR A 351 -0.83 -13.63 -10.19
CA THR A 351 -0.93 -15.10 -10.23
C THR A 351 0.00 -15.75 -9.21
N ASP A 352 1.24 -15.26 -9.10
CA ASP A 352 2.19 -15.76 -8.10
C ASP A 352 1.83 -15.24 -6.69
N ALA A 353 1.53 -16.16 -5.79
CA ALA A 353 1.16 -15.85 -4.41
C ALA A 353 2.26 -15.08 -3.64
N SER A 354 3.54 -15.34 -3.93
CA SER A 354 4.67 -14.67 -3.27
C SER A 354 4.80 -13.20 -3.68
N LEU A 355 4.31 -12.86 -4.88
CA LEU A 355 4.37 -11.51 -5.44
C LEU A 355 3.17 -10.63 -5.09
N LYS A 356 2.09 -11.21 -4.55
CA LYS A 356 0.86 -10.48 -4.18
C LYS A 356 1.10 -9.32 -3.21
N LYS A 357 2.14 -9.42 -2.37
CA LYS A 357 2.50 -8.35 -1.42
C LYS A 357 3.00 -7.07 -2.10
N PHE A 358 3.40 -7.15 -3.37
CA PHE A 358 3.90 -6.02 -4.16
C PHE A 358 2.85 -5.36 -5.05
N TYR A 359 1.57 -5.70 -4.91
CA TYR A 359 0.49 -5.03 -5.64
C TYR A 359 0.62 -3.49 -5.57
N ARG A 360 0.35 -2.80 -6.68
CA ARG A 360 0.53 -1.34 -6.87
C ARG A 360 1.94 -0.83 -6.50
N GLN A 361 2.94 -1.65 -6.74
CA GLN A 361 4.35 -1.27 -6.71
C GLN A 361 4.96 -1.72 -8.03
N SER A 362 6.24 -1.46 -8.22
CA SER A 362 6.99 -1.99 -9.36
C SER A 362 8.25 -2.71 -8.91
N LYS A 363 8.79 -3.57 -9.78
CA LYS A 363 10.05 -4.25 -9.49
C LYS A 363 11.21 -3.27 -9.35
N TYR A 364 11.22 -2.20 -10.15
CA TYR A 364 12.27 -1.19 -10.11
C TYR A 364 12.20 -0.31 -8.84
N GLN A 365 11.01 0.15 -8.44
CA GLN A 365 10.86 1.12 -7.35
C GLN A 365 10.58 0.52 -5.97
N SER A 366 10.15 -0.75 -5.89
CA SER A 366 9.92 -1.44 -4.61
C SER A 366 11.24 -1.72 -3.91
N ILE A 367 11.37 -1.25 -2.67
CA ILE A 367 12.57 -1.45 -1.86
C ILE A 367 12.66 -2.89 -1.34
N GLY A 368 11.51 -3.55 -1.18
CA GLY A 368 11.38 -4.91 -0.68
C GLY A 368 11.29 -5.97 -1.79
N TYR A 369 11.33 -5.59 -3.06
CA TYR A 369 11.34 -6.54 -4.17
C TYR A 369 12.70 -7.24 -4.26
N GLU A 370 12.65 -8.57 -4.29
CA GLU A 370 13.82 -9.42 -4.40
C GLU A 370 13.78 -10.12 -5.75
N GLU A 371 14.67 -9.70 -6.66
CA GLU A 371 14.80 -10.28 -7.99
C GLU A 371 15.44 -11.68 -7.90
N PRO A 372 14.80 -12.73 -8.47
CA PRO A 372 15.32 -14.09 -8.46
C PRO A 372 16.74 -14.27 -8.99
N ALA A 373 17.18 -13.38 -9.90
CA ALA A 373 18.55 -13.36 -10.41
C ALA A 373 19.63 -13.01 -9.35
N ARG A 374 19.21 -12.61 -8.13
CA ARG A 374 20.08 -12.24 -7.00
C ARG A 374 20.94 -11.00 -7.26
N ILE A 375 20.42 -10.10 -8.07
CA ILE A 375 20.90 -8.73 -8.26
C ILE A 375 19.68 -7.81 -8.22
N GLY A 376 19.83 -6.57 -7.73
CA GLY A 376 18.72 -5.62 -7.70
C GLY A 376 18.14 -5.41 -9.10
N PHE A 377 16.81 -5.46 -9.24
CA PHE A 377 16.15 -5.22 -10.52
C PHE A 377 16.49 -3.84 -11.08
N ASN A 378 16.48 -2.82 -10.21
CA ASN A 378 16.92 -1.48 -10.58
C ASN A 378 18.37 -1.48 -11.08
N VAL A 379 19.29 -2.19 -10.43
CA VAL A 379 20.71 -2.27 -10.82
C VAL A 379 20.87 -2.84 -12.24
N MET A 380 20.05 -3.83 -12.61
CA MET A 380 20.09 -4.39 -13.97
C MET A 380 19.72 -3.34 -15.02
N PHE A 381 18.64 -2.58 -14.78
CA PHE A 381 18.12 -1.65 -15.77
C PHE A 381 18.80 -0.26 -15.71
N ASP A 382 19.43 0.10 -14.59
CA ASP A 382 20.39 1.21 -14.51
C ASP A 382 21.63 0.90 -15.37
N ALA A 383 22.10 -0.35 -15.34
CA ALA A 383 23.22 -0.78 -16.19
C ALA A 383 22.85 -0.80 -17.67
N LEU A 384 21.61 -1.18 -18.01
CA LEU A 384 21.09 -1.08 -19.37
C LEU A 384 21.06 0.37 -19.87
N GLU A 385 20.52 1.27 -19.05
CA GLU A 385 20.46 2.69 -19.39
C GLU A 385 21.86 3.24 -19.66
N ALA A 386 22.80 3.02 -18.75
CA ALA A 386 24.18 3.44 -18.92
C ALA A 386 24.80 2.88 -20.22
N HIS A 387 24.63 1.57 -20.48
CA HIS A 387 25.13 0.93 -21.69
C HIS A 387 24.60 1.59 -22.97
N ILE A 388 23.29 1.85 -23.05
CA ILE A 388 22.68 2.42 -24.26
C ILE A 388 23.07 3.90 -24.43
N VAL A 389 23.04 4.69 -23.36
CA VAL A 389 23.39 6.11 -23.39
C VAL A 389 24.88 6.31 -23.73
N GLU A 390 25.74 5.36 -23.35
CA GLU A 390 27.16 5.33 -23.73
C GLU A 390 27.42 4.84 -25.17
N GLY A 391 26.35 4.53 -25.93
CA GLY A 391 26.41 4.14 -27.34
C GLY A 391 26.41 2.63 -27.60
N GLY A 392 26.18 1.83 -26.56
CA GLY A 392 25.94 0.40 -26.68
C GLY A 392 24.64 0.06 -27.40
N SER A 393 24.50 -1.20 -27.82
CA SER A 393 23.30 -1.64 -28.52
C SER A 393 22.17 -1.98 -27.55
N MET A 394 20.94 -1.52 -27.82
CA MET A 394 19.76 -1.95 -27.06
C MET A 394 19.44 -3.46 -27.18
N PHE A 395 20.11 -4.18 -28.09
CA PHE A 395 19.91 -5.61 -28.29
C PHE A 395 21.08 -6.47 -27.83
N ASP A 396 22.31 -5.94 -27.82
CA ASP A 396 23.50 -6.67 -27.37
C ASP A 396 23.68 -6.44 -25.86
N ILE A 397 23.01 -7.28 -25.08
CA ILE A 397 22.98 -7.18 -23.62
C ILE A 397 23.97 -8.14 -22.94
N ASN A 398 24.86 -8.79 -23.69
CA ASN A 398 25.68 -9.88 -23.15
C ASN A 398 26.69 -9.43 -22.08
N ASP A 399 27.01 -8.15 -22.04
CA ASP A 399 27.85 -7.50 -21.03
C ASP A 399 27.07 -7.06 -19.78
N LEU A 400 25.74 -7.11 -19.82
CA LEU A 400 24.87 -6.67 -18.71
C LEU A 400 24.68 -7.75 -17.65
N PRO A 401 24.33 -7.37 -16.40
CA PRO A 401 24.12 -8.34 -15.33
C PRO A 401 22.95 -9.28 -15.60
N ALA A 402 23.08 -10.53 -15.14
CA ALA A 402 22.02 -11.54 -15.18
C ALA A 402 21.47 -11.85 -16.60
N THR A 403 22.30 -11.76 -17.64
CA THR A 403 21.96 -12.11 -19.03
C THR A 403 22.38 -13.51 -19.46
N GLY A 404 23.06 -14.27 -18.60
CA GLY A 404 23.43 -15.67 -18.85
C GLY A 404 23.39 -16.54 -17.59
N ASP A 405 23.38 -17.86 -17.80
CA ASP A 405 23.41 -18.89 -16.74
C ASP A 405 24.85 -19.22 -16.32
N THR A 406 25.70 -18.20 -16.15
CA THR A 406 27.17 -18.40 -16.14
C THR A 406 27.77 -18.97 -14.86
N GLY A 407 26.95 -19.39 -13.88
CA GLY A 407 27.43 -20.11 -12.72
C GLY A 407 28.46 -19.34 -11.86
N SER A 408 28.85 -19.92 -10.72
CA SER A 408 29.69 -19.35 -9.65
C SER A 408 29.50 -17.85 -9.35
N TYR A 409 28.60 -17.56 -8.40
CA TYR A 409 28.38 -16.20 -7.85
C TYR A 409 29.70 -15.51 -7.45
N ALA A 410 30.68 -16.28 -6.97
CA ALA A 410 31.96 -15.75 -6.53
C ALA A 410 32.81 -15.14 -7.66
N ALA A 411 32.61 -15.55 -8.91
CA ALA A 411 33.41 -15.08 -10.05
C ALA A 411 32.71 -13.94 -10.81
N THR A 412 31.40 -14.06 -11.01
CA THR A 412 30.62 -13.16 -11.88
C THR A 412 29.72 -12.21 -11.11
N GLY A 413 29.41 -12.49 -9.84
CA GLY A 413 28.44 -11.74 -9.03
C GLY A 413 26.97 -12.06 -9.33
N PHE A 414 26.67 -12.95 -10.28
CA PHE A 414 25.31 -13.36 -10.63
C PHE A 414 25.28 -14.80 -11.17
N THR A 415 24.20 -15.53 -10.90
CA THR A 415 24.16 -16.99 -11.16
C THR A 415 22.97 -17.45 -11.98
N LYS A 416 22.04 -16.56 -12.31
CA LYS A 416 20.79 -16.91 -12.96
C LYS A 416 20.42 -15.83 -13.95
N LEU A 417 20.01 -16.24 -15.14
CA LEU A 417 19.32 -15.39 -16.09
C LEU A 417 18.06 -14.79 -15.44
N SER A 418 17.85 -13.48 -15.61
CA SER A 418 16.55 -12.87 -15.33
C SER A 418 15.65 -12.97 -16.56
N THR A 419 14.43 -13.47 -16.37
CA THR A 419 13.43 -13.55 -17.45
C THR A 419 12.98 -12.17 -17.95
N SER A 420 13.23 -11.12 -17.17
CA SER A 420 12.88 -9.74 -17.52
C SER A 420 13.66 -9.21 -18.72
N TRP A 421 14.85 -9.76 -19.03
CA TRP A 421 15.57 -9.43 -20.25
C TRP A 421 14.82 -9.83 -21.52
N ALA A 422 14.14 -10.98 -21.52
CA ALA A 422 13.33 -11.41 -22.67
C ALA A 422 12.12 -10.49 -22.89
N ASN A 423 11.48 -10.05 -21.80
CA ASN A 423 10.41 -9.07 -21.85
C ASN A 423 10.90 -7.71 -22.39
N TYR A 424 12.03 -7.24 -21.87
CA TYR A 424 12.71 -6.03 -22.35
C TYR A 424 12.99 -6.10 -23.86
N LEU A 425 13.67 -7.15 -24.35
CA LEU A 425 14.05 -7.29 -25.76
C LEU A 425 12.84 -7.27 -26.69
N LYS A 426 11.71 -7.84 -26.25
CA LYS A 426 10.44 -7.80 -27.00
C LYS A 426 9.92 -6.37 -27.16
N LEU A 427 9.92 -5.59 -26.08
CA LEU A 427 9.47 -4.19 -26.12
C LEU A 427 10.47 -3.33 -26.89
N ALA A 428 11.77 -3.59 -26.73
CA ALA A 428 12.84 -2.89 -27.43
C ALA A 428 12.73 -3.07 -28.94
N ASP A 429 12.44 -4.28 -29.43
CA ASP A 429 12.22 -4.51 -30.87
C ASP A 429 11.03 -3.70 -31.41
N THR A 430 9.91 -3.69 -30.67
CA THR A 430 8.73 -2.90 -31.03
C THR A 430 9.05 -1.41 -31.13
N LEU A 431 9.70 -0.85 -30.09
CA LEU A 431 10.06 0.56 -30.08
C LEU A 431 11.10 0.90 -31.14
N TYR A 432 12.10 0.05 -31.34
CA TYR A 432 13.12 0.23 -32.36
C TYR A 432 12.51 0.30 -33.75
N GLN A 433 11.61 -0.62 -34.10
CA GLN A 433 10.90 -0.58 -35.39
C GLN A 433 10.15 0.75 -35.58
N GLN A 434 9.47 1.23 -34.52
CA GLN A 434 8.75 2.50 -34.58
C GLN A 434 9.70 3.71 -34.73
N MET A 435 10.78 3.76 -33.96
CA MET A 435 11.78 4.85 -34.03
C MET A 435 12.53 4.85 -35.37
N ARG A 436 12.78 3.68 -35.96
CA ARG A 436 13.35 3.54 -37.30
C ARG A 436 12.38 3.99 -38.39
N ALA A 437 11.08 3.67 -38.25
CA ALA A 437 10.04 4.15 -39.16
C ALA A 437 9.90 5.68 -39.11
N ASP A 438 10.06 6.28 -37.93
CA ASP A 438 10.04 7.72 -37.74
C ASP A 438 11.38 8.39 -38.14
N GLY A 439 12.43 7.62 -38.42
CA GLY A 439 13.74 8.12 -38.86
C GLY A 439 14.54 8.83 -37.77
N VAL A 440 14.27 8.56 -36.49
CA VAL A 440 14.82 9.33 -35.36
C VAL A 440 15.97 8.65 -34.63
N VAL A 441 16.21 7.35 -34.85
CA VAL A 441 17.23 6.58 -34.12
C VAL A 441 18.29 6.00 -35.06
N ALA A 442 19.53 5.97 -34.58
CA ALA A 442 20.64 5.26 -35.24
C ALA A 442 20.37 3.75 -35.37
N GLU A 443 21.21 3.05 -36.13
CA GLU A 443 21.12 1.59 -36.24
C GLU A 443 21.74 0.92 -35.02
N HIS A 444 21.03 -0.06 -34.45
CA HIS A 444 21.52 -0.87 -33.33
C HIS A 444 21.67 -2.33 -33.77
N SER A 445 22.88 -2.90 -33.61
CA SER A 445 23.18 -4.30 -33.95
C SER A 445 22.44 -5.27 -33.02
N LYS A 446 21.91 -6.37 -33.57
CA LYS A 446 21.27 -7.42 -32.77
C LYS A 446 22.23 -8.44 -32.15
N GLY A 447 23.54 -8.28 -32.40
CA GLY A 447 24.56 -9.28 -32.07
C GLY A 447 24.74 -10.29 -33.20
#